data_AF-A0A3M1GN07-F1
#
_entry.id   AF-A0A3M1GN07-F1
#
_cell.length_a   1.000
_cell.length_b   1.000
_cell.length_c   1.000
_cell.angle_alpha   90.00
_cell.angle_beta   90.00
_cell.angle_gamma   90.00
#
_symmetry.space_group_name_H-M   'P 1'
#
loop_
_entity.id
_entity.type
_entity.pdbx_description
1 polymer ?
#
loop_
_entity_poly.entity_id
_entity_poly.type
_entity_poly.pdbx_seq_one_letter_code
_entity_poly.pdbx_strand_id
1 'polypeptide(L)' 'MAKQRVIIMGAAGRDFHNFNVYFRNNPDYEVVAFTATQIPNIEGRVYPPELAGKDYP' A
#
# COMPACT_ATOMS: atom_id res chain seq x y z
N MET A 1 -10.39 -8.71 -16.36
CA MET A 1 -9.03 -8.46 -16.88
C MET A 1 -8.03 -8.76 -15.76
N ALA A 2 -6.73 -8.88 -16.06
CA ALA A 2 -5.73 -9.01 -14.99
C ALA A 2 -5.64 -7.69 -14.21
N LYS A 3 -5.49 -7.76 -12.88
CA LYS A 3 -5.32 -6.58 -12.01
C LYS A 3 -4.05 -5.82 -12.41
N GLN A 4 -4.12 -4.49 -12.40
CA GLN A 4 -2.93 -3.67 -12.56
C GLN A 4 -2.12 -3.68 -11.26
N ARG A 5 -0.88 -4.15 -11.36
CA ARG A 5 0.05 -4.21 -10.22
C ARG A 5 0.67 -2.84 -9.99
N VAL A 6 0.59 -2.34 -8.77
CA VAL A 6 0.99 -0.98 -8.39
C VAL A 6 1.99 -1.02 -7.23
N ILE A 7 3.01 -0.17 -7.29
CA ILE A 7 3.90 0.13 -6.18
C ILE A 7 3.63 1.57 -5.75
N ILE A 8 3.42 1.80 -4.45
CA ILE A 8 3.23 3.13 -3.89
C ILE A 8 4.55 3.58 -3.27
N MET A 9 5.16 4.62 -3.81
CA MET A 9 6.46 5.12 -3.37
C MET A 9 6.34 6.32 -2.44
N GLY A 10 7.26 6.45 -1.48
CA GLY A 10 7.27 7.54 -0.52
C GLY A 10 6.16 7.47 0.53
N ALA A 11 5.64 6.27 0.81
CA ALA A 11 4.45 6.08 1.63
C ALA A 11 4.72 6.31 3.12
N ALA A 12 4.21 7.41 3.67
CA ALA A 12 4.24 7.68 5.11
C ALA A 12 3.06 8.52 5.63
N GLY A 13 2.04 8.76 4.81
CA GLY A 13 0.88 9.55 5.21
C GLY A 13 -0.28 9.42 4.23
N ARG A 14 -0.46 10.43 3.36
CA ARG A 14 -1.56 10.48 2.39
C ARG A 14 -1.63 9.24 1.50
N ASP A 15 -0.50 8.63 1.20
CA ASP A 15 -0.41 7.48 0.31
C ASP A 15 -1.10 6.25 0.91
N PHE A 16 -1.00 6.07 2.23
CA PHE A 16 -1.78 5.07 2.96
C PHE A 16 -3.28 5.39 2.95
N HIS A 17 -3.64 6.67 3.05
CA HIS A 17 -5.04 7.07 2.90
C HIS A 17 -5.57 6.73 1.51
N ASN A 18 -4.84 7.06 0.44
CA ASN A 18 -5.19 6.71 -0.94
C ASN A 18 -5.31 5.19 -1.11
N PHE A 19 -4.38 4.41 -0.54
CA PHE A 19 -4.51 2.96 -0.49
C PHE A 19 -5.84 2.54 0.14
N ASN A 20 -6.16 3.07 1.32
CA ASN A 20 -7.33 2.68 2.09
C ASN A 20 -8.66 3.02 1.41
N VAL A 21 -8.75 4.18 0.75
CA VAL A 21 -10.00 4.68 0.19
C VAL A 21 -10.19 4.36 -1.29
N TYR A 22 -9.11 4.11 -2.05
CA TYR A 22 -9.19 3.87 -3.48
C TYR A 22 -8.66 2.50 -3.91
N PHE A 23 -7.54 2.01 -3.38
CA PHE A 23 -6.91 0.79 -3.89
C PHE A 23 -7.36 -0.50 -3.19
N ARG A 24 -7.55 -0.48 -1.86
CA ARG A 24 -7.69 -1.67 -1.00
C ARG A 24 -8.70 -2.71 -1.49
N ASN A 25 -9.85 -2.27 -1.98
CA ASN A 25 -10.95 -3.13 -2.43
C ASN A 25 -11.29 -2.94 -3.91
N ASN A 26 -10.41 -2.28 -4.67
CA ASN A 26 -10.67 -2.00 -6.07
C ASN A 26 -10.24 -3.20 -6.93
N PRO A 27 -11.17 -3.86 -7.64
CA PRO A 27 -10.88 -5.07 -8.40
C PRO A 27 -9.95 -4.83 -9.59
N ASP A 28 -9.70 -3.58 -9.97
CA ASP A 28 -8.81 -3.22 -11.08
C ASP A 28 -7.34 -3.17 -10.65
N TYR A 29 -7.03 -3.12 -9.35
CA TYR A 29 -5.67 -2.90 -8.84
C TYR A 29 -5.23 -3.93 -7.80
N GLU A 30 -3.91 -4.13 -7.74
CA GLU A 30 -3.21 -4.91 -6.73
C GLU A 30 -1.99 -4.12 -6.27
N VAL A 31 -2.01 -3.58 -5.05
CA VAL A 31 -0.86 -2.85 -4.49
C VAL A 31 0.11 -3.85 -3.89
N VAL A 32 1.24 -4.06 -4.56
CA VAL A 32 2.17 -5.15 -4.22
C VAL A 32 3.28 -4.71 -3.26
N ALA A 33 3.51 -3.42 -3.12
CA ALA A 33 4.52 -2.89 -2.20
C ALA A 33 4.29 -1.40 -1.87
N PHE A 34 4.73 -1.03 -0.67
CA PHE A 34 5.01 0.34 -0.27
C PHE A 34 6.52 0.53 -0.18
N THR A 35 7.05 1.67 -0.63
CA THR A 35 8.44 2.04 -0.37
C THR A 35 8.51 3.34 0.43
N ALA A 36 9.45 3.42 1.36
CA ALA A 36 9.59 4.58 2.25
C ALA A 36 11.06 4.87 2.64
N THR A 37 12.02 4.39 1.83
CA THR A 37 13.48 4.49 2.09
C THR A 37 14.01 5.90 2.22
N GLN A 38 13.26 6.92 1.79
CA GLN A 38 13.66 8.33 1.91
C GLN A 38 13.42 8.92 3.30
N ILE A 39 12.74 8.20 4.20
CA ILE A 39 12.33 8.71 5.51
C ILE A 39 13.18 8.03 6.59
N PRO A 40 13.93 8.81 7.40
CA PRO A 40 14.76 8.24 8.46
C PRO A 40 13.95 7.39 9.46
N ASN A 41 14.55 6.28 9.91
CA ASN A 41 14.04 5.42 10.98
C ASN A 41 12.74 4.64 10.67
N ILE A 42 12.34 4.49 9.41
CA ILE A 42 11.12 3.72 9.05
C ILE A 42 11.34 2.62 7.99
N GLU A 43 12.58 2.33 7.60
CA GLU A 43 12.92 1.31 6.61
C GLU A 43 12.39 -0.10 6.92
N GLY A 44 12.23 -0.44 8.20
CA GLY A 44 11.69 -1.73 8.65
C GLY A 44 10.20 -1.71 8.97
N ARG A 45 9.50 -0.58 8.77
CA ARG A 45 8.06 -0.51 9.07
C ARG A 45 7.26 -1.17 7.96
N VAL A 46 6.28 -1.97 8.37
CA VAL A 46 5.33 -2.63 7.47
C VAL A 46 3.96 -1.99 7.66
N TYR A 47 3.19 -1.89 6.59
CA TYR A 47 1.81 -1.46 6.68
C TYR A 47 1.00 -2.49 7.50
N PRO A 48 0.18 -2.09 8.49
CA PRO A 48 -0.47 -3.05 9.39
C PRO A 48 -1.42 -4.01 8.64
N PRO A 49 -1.26 -5.35 8.78
CA PRO A 49 -2.13 -6.34 8.13
C PRO A 49 -3.61 -6.16 8.47
N GLU A 50 -3.91 -5.77 9.70
CA GLU A 50 -5.27 -5.46 10.17
C GLU A 50 -5.94 -4.30 9.41
N LEU A 51 -5.12 -3.44 8.78
CA LEU A 51 -5.58 -2.36 7.91
C LEU A 51 -5.40 -2.69 6.42
N ALA A 52 -4.77 -3.79 6.04
CA ALA A 52 -4.52 -4.13 4.64
C ALA A 52 -5.78 -4.65 3.94
N GLY A 53 -6.70 -5.25 4.69
CA GLY A 53 -7.93 -5.84 4.15
C GLY A 53 -7.70 -7.26 3.63
N LYS A 54 -8.79 -7.98 3.38
CA LYS A 54 -8.78 -9.44 3.10
C LYS A 54 -7.98 -9.88 1.87
N ASP A 55 -7.70 -8.97 0.94
CA ASP A 55 -7.00 -9.26 -0.31
C ASP A 55 -5.47 -9.19 -0.16
N TYR A 56 -4.98 -8.84 1.03
CA TYR A 56 -3.57 -8.65 1.35
C TYR A 56 -3.19 -9.43 2.63
N PRO A 57 -1.93 -9.92 2.74
CA PRO A 57 -1.45 -10.65 3.90
C PRO A 57 -1.29 -9.78 5.15
#